data_AF-A0A0G0MJK1-F1
#
_entry.id   AF-A0A0G0MJK1-F1
#
_cell.length_a   1.000
_cell.length_b   1.000
_cell.length_c   1.000
_cell.angle_alpha   90.00
_cell.angle_beta   90.00
_cell.angle_gamma   90.00
#
_symmetry.space_group_name_H-M   'P 1'
#
loop_
_entity.id
_entity.type
_entity.pdbx_description
1 polymer ?
#
loop_
_entity_poly.entity_id
_entity_poly.type
_entity_poly.pdbx_seq_one_letter_code
_entity_poly.pdbx_strand_id
1 'polypeptide(L)'
;MFKQKLLRFLLSAILFYLVFLTIKPLLSGGYYPMHDDIHPMRVLQMDKCVRDFQFPCRWVPDMGYGYGYPQFNYYAPLPYYAMEAIHLLGFTILGSIKIYLIFLTFLSVWGMYKAGSKFWNNKTAGYVSAIFYTYLPYKAVNLYVRGALSEYTAQALIPITLYYVLCITNNGKKQNVLKLTIALSALFLSHNISALFVIPYLAAIVVWKLKTLSTSDRITIIKNLSFAFAGSLILSAFFLLPAFLERGLVHAGTLTSNYFDFRGHFLSIFQILFSNSWGYGSSVYGENDQIMLGIGLIFWFFPLMAVLLSMKKRGNLKKLILLNLLAWASLFLTHIRSSFIWEGIPLMEYIQFPWRFNLFAGIFFCIAVGYFGVLKIVNNIKYFLLTVLVVLLLLFNGSFFQPDHWSDISDSEKLSGGNWDLAQTVSINDYLPIDTSLSPAKKASDRPVVLSGSVDFVSFEKGTDWQRWKVNVSGDAVVSAEIFYFPNWVIYVDKKKVDINYKDHNGIITLGLPAGGHEVILKLNDTPIRIIGNMITLIGTPLFLALYFKKS
;
A
#
# COMPACT_ATOMS: atom_id res chain seq x y z
N MET A 1 31.63 -17.98 -23.46
CA MET A 1 30.74 -16.79 -23.36
C MET A 1 29.31 -17.05 -23.87
N PHE A 2 29.13 -17.70 -25.04
CA PHE A 2 27.81 -18.00 -25.62
C PHE A 2 26.89 -18.85 -24.71
N LYS A 3 27.36 -19.99 -24.19
CA LYS A 3 26.59 -20.86 -23.27
C LYS A 3 26.03 -20.14 -22.03
N GLN A 4 26.80 -19.20 -21.46
CA GLN A 4 26.35 -18.41 -20.31
C GLN A 4 25.32 -17.33 -20.69
N LYS A 5 25.42 -16.74 -21.89
CA LYS A 5 24.41 -15.81 -22.41
C LYS A 5 23.10 -16.55 -22.70
N LEU A 6 23.17 -17.72 -23.35
CA LEU A 6 22.02 -18.57 -23.64
C LEU A 6 21.30 -19.02 -22.36
N LEU A 7 22.02 -19.52 -21.36
CA LEU A 7 21.43 -19.89 -20.07
C LEU A 7 20.69 -18.72 -19.41
N ARG A 8 21.25 -17.50 -19.47
CA ARG A 8 20.59 -16.31 -18.91
C ARG A 8 19.32 -15.95 -19.67
N PHE A 9 19.35 -16.05 -20.99
CA PHE A 9 18.16 -15.84 -21.82
C PHE A 9 17.06 -16.84 -21.45
N LEU A 10 17.40 -18.13 -21.35
CA LEU A 10 16.45 -19.18 -20.95
C LEU A 10 15.88 -18.94 -19.54
N LEU A 11 16.71 -18.61 -18.55
CA LEU A 11 16.22 -18.30 -17.19
C LEU A 11 15.31 -17.07 -17.16
N SER A 12 15.60 -16.05 -17.94
CA SER A 12 14.71 -14.89 -18.10
C SER A 12 13.38 -15.27 -18.76
N ALA A 13 13.41 -16.09 -19.81
CA ALA A 13 12.20 -16.55 -20.49
C ALA A 13 11.33 -17.42 -19.57
N ILE A 14 11.95 -18.33 -18.81
CA ILE A 14 11.25 -19.16 -17.81
C ILE A 14 10.64 -18.26 -16.74
N LEU A 15 11.41 -17.32 -16.17
CA LEU A 15 10.87 -16.41 -15.15
C LEU A 15 9.69 -15.59 -15.70
N PHE A 16 9.82 -15.06 -16.92
CA PHE A 16 8.74 -14.30 -17.57
C PHE A 16 7.49 -15.17 -17.76
N TYR A 17 7.64 -16.39 -18.26
CA TYR A 17 6.53 -17.33 -18.43
C TYR A 17 5.86 -17.67 -17.10
N LEU A 18 6.64 -17.95 -16.05
CA LEU A 18 6.11 -18.22 -14.72
C LEU A 18 5.35 -17.02 -14.12
N VAL A 19 5.86 -15.80 -14.32
CA VAL A 19 5.13 -14.59 -13.93
C VAL A 19 3.85 -14.43 -14.74
N PHE A 20 3.90 -14.67 -16.05
CA PHE A 20 2.74 -14.61 -16.93
C PHE A 20 1.62 -15.53 -16.43
N LEU A 21 1.94 -16.76 -16.00
CA LEU A 21 0.94 -17.67 -15.43
C LEU A 21 0.22 -17.07 -14.22
N THR A 22 0.91 -16.32 -13.36
CA THR A 22 0.30 -15.70 -12.17
C THR A 22 -0.61 -14.50 -12.48
N ILE A 23 -0.45 -13.85 -13.63
CA ILE A 23 -1.24 -12.68 -14.03
C ILE A 23 -2.24 -12.99 -15.15
N LYS A 24 -2.19 -14.19 -15.74
CA LYS A 24 -3.07 -14.60 -16.84
C LYS A 24 -4.54 -14.30 -16.54
N PRO A 25 -5.10 -14.54 -15.33
CA PRO A 25 -6.48 -14.16 -15.03
C PRO A 25 -6.78 -12.67 -15.23
N LEU A 26 -5.85 -11.77 -14.90
CA LEU A 26 -6.04 -10.32 -15.03
C LEU A 26 -6.20 -9.86 -16.49
N LEU A 27 -5.81 -10.69 -17.47
CA LEU A 27 -5.95 -10.39 -18.89
C LEU A 27 -7.36 -10.68 -19.43
N SER A 28 -8.21 -11.35 -18.66
CA SER A 28 -9.61 -11.59 -19.01
C SER A 28 -10.43 -10.30 -18.96
N GLY A 29 -11.46 -10.17 -19.81
CA GLY A 29 -12.44 -9.07 -19.77
C GLY A 29 -13.25 -9.05 -18.46
N GLY A 30 -13.93 -7.96 -18.11
CA GLY A 30 -14.71 -7.86 -16.86
C GLY A 30 -13.88 -7.51 -15.60
N TYR A 31 -14.26 -8.00 -14.42
CA TYR A 31 -13.58 -7.78 -13.14
C TYR A 31 -13.78 -8.96 -12.18
N TYR A 32 -13.13 -8.93 -11.01
CA TYR A 32 -13.27 -9.98 -9.98
C TYR A 32 -13.45 -9.37 -8.60
N PRO A 33 -14.27 -10.00 -7.75
CA PRO A 33 -14.43 -9.54 -6.38
C PRO A 33 -13.18 -9.84 -5.56
N MET A 34 -12.96 -8.99 -4.57
CA MET A 34 -11.89 -9.08 -3.58
C MET A 34 -12.42 -8.53 -2.25
N HIS A 35 -11.76 -8.80 -1.13
CA HIS A 35 -12.21 -8.26 0.16
C HIS A 35 -12.22 -6.72 0.15
N ASP A 36 -11.20 -6.09 -0.41
CA ASP A 36 -11.07 -4.64 -0.56
C ASP A 36 -11.56 -4.16 -1.94
N ASP A 37 -12.77 -4.52 -2.37
CA ASP A 37 -13.34 -4.17 -3.69
C ASP A 37 -13.86 -2.72 -3.78
N ILE A 38 -13.06 -1.77 -3.26
CA ILE A 38 -13.33 -0.33 -3.22
C ILE A 38 -12.42 0.47 -4.17
N HIS A 39 -11.43 -0.18 -4.80
CA HIS A 39 -10.47 0.50 -5.67
C HIS A 39 -11.10 1.24 -6.85
N PRO A 40 -12.13 0.71 -7.55
CA PRO A 40 -12.78 1.44 -8.63
C PRO A 40 -13.33 2.80 -8.18
N MET A 41 -13.98 2.83 -7.02
CA MET A 41 -14.48 4.07 -6.42
C MET A 41 -13.35 5.03 -6.09
N ARG A 42 -12.27 4.56 -5.45
CA ARG A 42 -11.13 5.41 -5.09
C ARG A 42 -10.38 5.96 -6.31
N VAL A 43 -10.28 5.21 -7.41
CA VAL A 43 -9.73 5.72 -8.68
C VAL A 43 -10.64 6.78 -9.27
N LEU A 44 -11.96 6.55 -9.32
CA LEU A 44 -12.93 7.57 -9.76
C LEU A 44 -12.82 8.86 -8.92
N GLN A 45 -12.70 8.73 -7.60
CA GLN A 45 -12.54 9.88 -6.72
C GLN A 45 -11.23 10.65 -7.01
N MET A 46 -10.15 9.94 -7.34
CA MET A 46 -8.89 10.56 -7.74
C MET A 46 -9.02 11.28 -9.09
N ASP A 47 -9.71 10.69 -10.07
CA ASP A 47 -10.03 11.33 -11.37
C ASP A 47 -10.80 12.65 -11.14
N LYS A 48 -11.85 12.63 -10.30
CA LYS A 48 -12.60 13.84 -9.94
C LYS A 48 -11.70 14.92 -9.32
N CYS A 49 -10.85 14.56 -8.37
CA CYS A 49 -9.88 15.49 -7.76
C CYS A 49 -8.94 16.10 -8.80
N VAL A 50 -8.36 15.27 -9.66
CA VAL A 50 -7.41 15.71 -10.69
C VAL A 50 -8.07 16.66 -11.70
N ARG A 51 -9.28 16.34 -12.15
CA ARG A 51 -10.06 17.18 -13.08
C ARG A 51 -10.53 18.49 -12.45
N ASP A 52 -10.76 18.51 -11.15
CA ASP A 52 -11.11 19.72 -10.39
C ASP A 52 -9.87 20.49 -9.89
N PHE A 53 -8.67 20.13 -10.37
CA PHE A 53 -7.39 20.75 -10.01
C PHE A 53 -7.08 20.73 -8.50
N GLN A 54 -7.62 19.75 -7.78
CA GLN A 54 -7.34 19.54 -6.36
C GLN A 54 -6.03 18.76 -6.17
N PHE A 55 -4.93 19.48 -6.01
CA PHE A 55 -3.60 18.89 -5.80
C PHE A 55 -2.92 19.38 -4.51
N PRO A 56 -2.61 18.47 -3.57
CA PRO A 56 -3.00 17.06 -3.54
C PRO A 56 -4.51 16.87 -3.29
N CYS A 57 -5.11 15.76 -3.76
CA CYS A 57 -6.48 15.38 -3.44
C CYS A 57 -6.65 15.20 -1.92
N ARG A 58 -7.49 16.03 -1.28
CA ARG A 58 -7.72 16.05 0.17
C ARG A 58 -9.12 15.56 0.56
N TRP A 59 -10.09 15.80 -0.30
CA TRP A 59 -11.49 15.53 -0.07
C TRP A 59 -12.08 14.86 -1.29
N VAL A 60 -12.76 13.74 -1.09
CA VAL A 60 -13.43 13.02 -2.16
C VAL A 60 -14.94 13.18 -1.98
N PRO A 61 -15.69 13.62 -3.01
CA PRO A 61 -17.07 14.09 -2.82
C PRO A 61 -18.08 12.96 -2.60
N ASP A 62 -17.89 11.77 -3.18
CA ASP A 62 -18.96 10.78 -3.22
C ASP A 62 -18.89 9.74 -2.10
N MET A 63 -17.72 9.51 -1.51
CA MET A 63 -17.60 8.60 -0.36
C MET A 63 -18.24 9.22 0.89
N GLY A 64 -18.42 8.44 1.97
CA GLY A 64 -19.15 8.94 3.13
C GLY A 64 -20.66 9.02 2.87
N TYR A 65 -21.20 8.11 2.06
CA TYR A 65 -22.59 8.10 1.60
C TYR A 65 -23.05 9.37 0.87
N GLY A 66 -22.12 10.02 0.16
CA GLY A 66 -22.35 11.24 -0.62
C GLY A 66 -22.04 12.55 0.10
N TYR A 67 -21.78 12.52 1.41
CA TYR A 67 -21.42 13.73 2.18
C TYR A 67 -19.94 14.13 2.01
N GLY A 68 -19.12 13.24 1.44
CA GLY A 68 -17.70 13.44 1.23
C GLY A 68 -16.80 12.86 2.33
N TYR A 69 -15.51 12.69 2.01
CA TYR A 69 -14.60 11.90 2.83
C TYR A 69 -13.12 12.35 2.67
N PRO A 70 -12.30 12.39 3.74
CA PRO A 70 -10.90 12.82 3.65
C PRO A 70 -9.94 11.68 3.27
N GLN A 71 -10.31 10.83 2.31
CA GLN A 71 -9.65 9.54 2.01
C GLN A 71 -8.12 9.64 1.87
N PHE A 72 -7.63 10.52 1.01
CA PHE A 72 -6.21 10.58 0.64
C PHE A 72 -5.35 11.43 1.59
N ASN A 73 -5.95 11.98 2.65
CA ASN A 73 -5.19 12.49 3.79
C ASN A 73 -4.60 11.36 4.65
N TYR A 74 -5.26 10.21 4.69
CA TYR A 74 -4.93 9.12 5.62
C TYR A 74 -4.56 7.82 4.92
N TYR A 75 -5.06 7.61 3.70
CA TYR A 75 -4.83 6.38 2.94
C TYR A 75 -3.96 6.60 1.70
N ALA A 76 -3.00 5.70 1.54
CA ALA A 76 -1.96 5.64 0.50
C ALA A 76 -2.32 6.29 -0.85
N PRO A 77 -1.84 7.51 -1.15
CA PRO A 77 -2.23 8.22 -2.37
C PRO A 77 -1.51 7.73 -3.64
N LEU A 78 -0.29 7.20 -3.54
CA LEU A 78 0.52 6.86 -4.73
C LEU A 78 -0.13 5.84 -5.66
N PRO A 79 -0.69 4.71 -5.18
CA PRO A 79 -1.35 3.74 -6.06
C PRO A 79 -2.46 4.37 -6.89
N TYR A 80 -3.24 5.29 -6.30
CA TYR A 80 -4.37 5.92 -6.97
C TYR A 80 -3.93 7.00 -7.96
N TYR A 81 -2.91 7.81 -7.66
CA TYR A 81 -2.31 8.67 -8.67
C TYR A 81 -1.70 7.89 -9.83
N ALA A 82 -1.10 6.72 -9.57
CA ALA A 82 -0.53 5.89 -10.62
C ALA A 82 -1.60 5.27 -11.53
N MET A 83 -2.71 4.79 -10.95
CA MET A 83 -3.85 4.28 -11.72
C MET A 83 -4.59 5.40 -12.46
N GLU A 84 -4.71 6.57 -11.85
CA GLU A 84 -5.28 7.76 -12.49
C GLU A 84 -4.46 8.20 -13.70
N ALA A 85 -3.14 8.19 -13.60
CA ALA A 85 -2.28 8.45 -14.75
C ALA A 85 -2.50 7.45 -15.90
N ILE A 86 -2.86 6.20 -15.61
CA ILE A 86 -3.24 5.20 -16.63
C ILE A 86 -4.63 5.52 -17.19
N HIS A 87 -5.59 5.90 -16.34
CA HIS A 87 -6.95 6.25 -16.74
C HIS A 87 -6.96 7.45 -17.71
N LEU A 88 -6.18 8.50 -17.43
CA LEU A 88 -6.03 9.67 -18.30
C LEU A 88 -5.44 9.36 -19.68
N LEU A 89 -4.78 8.21 -19.86
CA LEU A 89 -4.33 7.73 -21.18
C LEU A 89 -5.46 7.10 -22.01
N GLY A 90 -6.68 7.04 -21.48
CA GLY A 90 -7.88 6.52 -22.15
C GLY A 90 -8.27 5.10 -21.77
N PHE A 91 -7.63 4.49 -20.77
CA PHE A 91 -8.04 3.18 -20.25
C PHE A 91 -9.25 3.32 -19.32
N THR A 92 -10.11 2.29 -19.25
CA THR A 92 -11.19 2.24 -18.25
C THR A 92 -10.62 2.20 -16.82
N ILE A 93 -11.43 2.52 -15.82
CA ILE A 93 -11.05 2.46 -14.39
C ILE A 93 -10.64 1.02 -14.03
N LEU A 94 -11.48 0.04 -14.38
CA LEU A 94 -11.19 -1.37 -14.12
C LEU A 94 -9.94 -1.85 -14.87
N GLY A 95 -9.75 -1.38 -16.10
CA GLY A 95 -8.56 -1.64 -16.90
C GLY A 95 -7.29 -1.05 -16.26
N SER A 96 -7.38 0.18 -15.75
CA SER A 96 -6.28 0.88 -15.09
C SER A 96 -5.80 0.15 -13.84
N ILE A 97 -6.74 -0.39 -13.04
CA ILE A 97 -6.41 -1.22 -11.88
C ILE A 97 -5.68 -2.50 -12.32
N LYS A 98 -6.20 -3.21 -13.33
CA LYS A 98 -5.58 -4.45 -13.84
C LYS A 98 -4.17 -4.21 -14.39
N ILE A 99 -3.99 -3.17 -15.20
CA ILE A 99 -2.68 -2.77 -15.76
C ILE A 99 -1.70 -2.47 -14.63
N TYR A 100 -2.15 -1.73 -13.61
CA TYR A 100 -1.32 -1.42 -12.45
C TYR A 100 -0.94 -2.69 -11.65
N LEU A 101 -1.87 -3.61 -11.41
CA LEU A 101 -1.59 -4.90 -10.76
C LEU A 101 -0.59 -5.77 -11.56
N ILE A 102 -0.72 -5.81 -12.89
CA ILE A 102 0.22 -6.49 -13.79
C ILE A 102 1.60 -5.86 -13.66
N PHE A 103 1.68 -4.52 -13.74
CA PHE A 103 2.92 -3.77 -13.58
C PHE A 103 3.60 -4.05 -12.24
N LEU A 104 2.84 -3.98 -11.14
CA LEU A 104 3.36 -4.28 -9.79
C LEU A 104 3.87 -5.72 -9.69
N THR A 105 3.21 -6.68 -10.33
CA THR A 105 3.63 -8.07 -10.31
C THR A 105 5.00 -8.23 -10.98
N PHE A 106 5.21 -7.65 -12.16
CA PHE A 106 6.53 -7.65 -12.81
C PHE A 106 7.58 -6.87 -12.02
N LEU A 107 7.21 -5.69 -11.50
CA LEU A 107 8.09 -4.84 -10.72
C LEU A 107 8.59 -5.55 -9.45
N SER A 108 7.70 -6.26 -8.75
CA SER A 108 8.00 -7.02 -7.54
C SER A 108 9.01 -8.15 -7.81
N VAL A 109 8.83 -8.88 -8.91
CA VAL A 109 9.67 -10.02 -9.29
C VAL A 109 11.03 -9.54 -9.79
N TRP A 110 11.05 -8.46 -10.57
CA TRP A 110 12.29 -7.79 -10.97
C TRP A 110 13.07 -7.28 -9.76
N GLY A 111 12.39 -6.63 -8.81
CA GLY A 111 12.98 -6.17 -7.56
C GLY A 111 13.61 -7.32 -6.76
N MET A 112 12.90 -8.43 -6.62
CA MET A 112 13.44 -9.62 -5.95
C MET A 112 14.64 -10.23 -6.69
N TYR A 113 14.57 -10.33 -8.01
CA TYR A 113 15.71 -10.77 -8.82
C TYR A 113 16.96 -9.92 -8.56
N LYS A 114 16.79 -8.59 -8.53
CA LYS A 114 17.88 -7.64 -8.28
C LYS A 114 18.41 -7.77 -6.86
N ALA A 115 17.54 -7.82 -5.85
CA ALA A 115 17.91 -7.96 -4.45
C ALA A 115 18.66 -9.27 -4.19
N GLY A 116 18.11 -10.42 -4.62
CA GLY A 116 18.74 -11.73 -4.51
C GLY A 116 20.08 -11.79 -5.25
N SER A 117 20.14 -11.26 -6.48
CA SER A 117 21.39 -11.20 -7.25
C SER A 117 22.48 -10.42 -6.53
N LYS A 118 22.12 -9.26 -5.95
CA LYS A 118 23.06 -8.37 -5.27
C LYS A 118 23.50 -8.91 -3.91
N PHE A 119 22.60 -9.56 -3.17
CA PHE A 119 22.89 -10.16 -1.87
C PHE A 119 23.89 -11.32 -1.99
N TRP A 120 23.67 -12.20 -2.97
CA TRP A 120 24.51 -13.37 -3.24
C TRP A 120 25.70 -13.10 -4.15
N ASN A 121 25.76 -11.94 -4.79
CA ASN A 121 26.68 -11.63 -5.88
C ASN A 121 26.63 -12.68 -7.01
N ASN A 122 25.42 -13.15 -7.33
CA ASN A 122 25.20 -14.23 -8.29
C ASN A 122 23.82 -14.11 -8.97
N LYS A 123 23.80 -14.10 -10.30
CA LYS A 123 22.55 -13.93 -11.07
C LYS A 123 21.60 -15.12 -10.95
N THR A 124 22.12 -16.35 -10.92
CA THR A 124 21.29 -17.57 -10.76
C THR A 124 20.58 -17.57 -9.41
N ALA A 125 21.26 -17.14 -8.34
CA ALA A 125 20.64 -16.95 -7.04
C ALA A 125 19.49 -15.93 -7.09
N GLY A 126 19.65 -14.84 -7.84
CA GLY A 126 18.58 -13.89 -8.09
C GLY A 126 17.38 -14.49 -8.82
N TYR A 127 17.59 -15.30 -9.86
CA TYR A 127 16.49 -15.99 -10.55
C TYR A 127 15.74 -16.94 -9.60
N VAL A 128 16.46 -17.74 -8.80
CA VAL A 128 15.84 -18.65 -7.83
C VAL A 128 15.01 -17.88 -6.80
N SER A 129 15.55 -16.80 -6.24
CA SER A 129 14.79 -15.93 -5.32
C SER A 129 13.55 -15.32 -5.97
N ALA A 130 13.66 -14.88 -7.22
CA ALA A 130 12.54 -14.30 -7.96
C ALA A 130 11.45 -15.32 -8.26
N ILE A 131 11.80 -16.54 -8.68
CA ILE A 131 10.85 -17.62 -8.95
C ILE A 131 10.06 -17.99 -7.69
N PHE A 132 10.74 -18.19 -6.57
CA PHE A 132 10.08 -18.46 -5.28
C PHE A 132 9.17 -17.31 -4.87
N TYR A 133 9.63 -16.06 -5.06
CA TYR A 133 8.83 -14.89 -4.74
C TYR A 133 7.61 -14.72 -5.64
N THR A 134 7.69 -15.12 -6.92
CA THR A 134 6.53 -15.13 -7.83
C THR A 134 5.38 -15.95 -7.25
N TYR A 135 5.68 -17.11 -6.64
CA TYR A 135 4.69 -18.05 -6.09
C TYR A 135 4.54 -17.99 -4.56
N LEU A 136 4.98 -16.91 -3.93
CA LEU A 136 4.77 -16.71 -2.49
C LEU A 136 3.25 -16.67 -2.20
N PRO A 137 2.69 -17.53 -1.32
CA PRO A 137 1.24 -17.57 -1.08
C PRO A 137 0.65 -16.21 -0.71
N TYR A 138 1.37 -15.45 0.11
CA TYR A 138 0.95 -14.13 0.54
C TYR A 138 0.78 -13.11 -0.61
N LYS A 139 1.51 -13.28 -1.72
CA LYS A 139 1.28 -12.47 -2.93
C LYS A 139 -0.03 -12.83 -3.61
N ALA A 140 -0.33 -14.12 -3.71
CA ALA A 140 -1.59 -14.58 -4.28
C ALA A 140 -2.77 -14.06 -3.44
N VAL A 141 -2.66 -14.12 -2.11
CA VAL A 141 -3.67 -13.60 -1.19
C VAL A 141 -3.91 -12.11 -1.42
N ASN A 142 -2.85 -11.30 -1.47
CA ASN A 142 -2.98 -9.86 -1.70
C ASN A 142 -3.54 -9.53 -3.08
N LEU A 143 -3.26 -10.35 -4.10
CA LEU A 143 -3.67 -10.09 -5.49
C LEU A 143 -5.11 -10.55 -5.79
N TYR A 144 -5.49 -11.75 -5.35
CA TYR A 144 -6.73 -12.41 -5.78
C TYR A 144 -7.78 -12.60 -4.70
N VAL A 145 -7.42 -12.53 -3.42
CA VAL A 145 -8.36 -12.75 -2.32
C VAL A 145 -8.70 -11.42 -1.63
N ARG A 146 -7.68 -10.80 -1.03
CA ARG A 146 -7.86 -9.55 -0.30
C ARG A 146 -8.00 -8.36 -1.22
N GLY A 147 -7.25 -8.33 -2.32
CA GLY A 147 -7.15 -7.14 -3.13
C GLY A 147 -6.53 -5.96 -2.36
N ALA A 148 -5.63 -6.22 -1.41
CA ALA A 148 -5.01 -5.19 -0.57
C ALA A 148 -3.99 -4.37 -1.37
N LEU A 149 -4.48 -3.53 -2.28
CA LEU A 149 -3.71 -2.88 -3.35
C LEU A 149 -2.52 -2.06 -2.83
N SER A 150 -2.73 -1.31 -1.76
CA SER A 150 -1.72 -0.50 -1.09
C SER A 150 -0.59 -1.39 -0.53
N GLU A 151 -0.96 -2.47 0.15
CA GLU A 151 -0.02 -3.46 0.67
C GLU A 151 0.70 -4.20 -0.48
N TYR A 152 0.00 -4.55 -1.56
CA TYR A 152 0.60 -5.19 -2.74
C TYR A 152 1.60 -4.26 -3.45
N THR A 153 1.32 -2.95 -3.50
CA THR A 153 2.27 -1.94 -3.98
C THR A 153 3.52 -1.93 -3.09
N ALA A 154 3.34 -1.93 -1.77
CA ALA A 154 4.44 -1.99 -0.81
C ALA A 154 5.28 -3.27 -0.99
N GLN A 155 4.60 -4.41 -1.14
CA GLN A 155 5.19 -5.71 -1.43
C GLN A 155 6.03 -5.71 -2.72
N ALA A 156 5.63 -4.94 -3.73
CA ALA A 156 6.44 -4.76 -4.94
C ALA A 156 7.68 -3.88 -4.72
N LEU A 157 7.58 -2.85 -3.87
CA LEU A 157 8.63 -1.86 -3.63
C LEU A 157 9.66 -2.29 -2.59
N ILE A 158 9.33 -3.17 -1.63
CA ILE A 158 10.27 -3.60 -0.58
C ILE A 158 11.52 -4.29 -1.18
N PRO A 159 11.42 -5.25 -2.11
CA PRO A 159 12.61 -5.86 -2.73
C PRO A 159 13.48 -4.83 -3.47
N ILE A 160 12.86 -3.83 -4.11
CA ILE A 160 13.58 -2.76 -4.82
C ILE A 160 14.33 -1.86 -3.83
N THR A 161 13.67 -1.51 -2.74
CA THR A 161 14.27 -0.74 -1.63
C THR A 161 15.47 -1.50 -1.05
N LEU A 162 15.30 -2.79 -0.76
CA LEU A 162 16.38 -3.66 -0.30
C LEU A 162 17.53 -3.73 -1.32
N TYR A 163 17.23 -3.84 -2.62
CA TYR A 163 18.25 -3.84 -3.66
C TYR A 163 19.11 -2.56 -3.63
N TYR A 164 18.50 -1.37 -3.51
CA TYR A 164 19.25 -0.12 -3.47
C TYR A 164 20.03 0.06 -2.15
N VAL A 165 19.49 -0.40 -1.01
CA VAL A 165 20.25 -0.51 0.24
C VAL A 165 21.48 -1.39 0.06
N LEU A 166 21.34 -2.56 -0.57
CA LEU A 166 22.45 -3.46 -0.89
C LEU A 166 23.46 -2.85 -1.88
N CYS A 167 23.02 -1.99 -2.79
CA CYS A 167 23.91 -1.26 -3.71
C CYS A 167 24.75 -0.21 -3.01
N ILE A 168 24.17 0.55 -2.07
CA ILE A 168 24.89 1.55 -1.28
C ILE A 168 25.87 0.84 -0.32
N THR A 169 25.41 -0.19 0.39
CA THR A 169 26.25 -0.90 1.38
C THR A 169 27.39 -1.70 0.77
N ASN A 170 27.27 -2.21 -0.47
CA ASN A 170 28.36 -2.96 -1.12
C ASN A 170 29.37 -2.07 -1.86
N ASN A 171 28.96 -0.89 -2.36
CA ASN A 171 29.79 -0.12 -3.30
C ASN A 171 30.00 1.36 -2.89
N GLY A 172 29.32 1.86 -1.84
CA GLY A 172 29.40 3.26 -1.40
C GLY A 172 28.89 4.31 -2.40
N LYS A 173 28.44 3.90 -3.60
CA LYS A 173 28.18 4.80 -4.72
C LYS A 173 26.93 5.67 -4.47
N LYS A 174 27.15 6.98 -4.53
CA LYS A 174 26.14 8.03 -4.38
C LYS A 174 25.00 7.96 -5.42
N GLN A 175 25.27 7.45 -6.62
CA GLN A 175 24.25 7.30 -7.69
C GLN A 175 23.00 6.50 -7.26
N ASN A 176 23.11 5.66 -6.24
CA ASN A 176 21.99 4.86 -5.73
C ASN A 176 21.19 5.58 -4.65
N VAL A 177 21.67 6.73 -4.13
CA VAL A 177 20.98 7.50 -3.09
C VAL A 177 19.67 8.07 -3.63
N LEU A 178 19.69 8.69 -4.81
CA LEU A 178 18.47 9.19 -5.44
C LEU A 178 17.47 8.05 -5.72
N LYS A 179 17.95 6.90 -6.19
CA LYS A 179 17.11 5.73 -6.47
C LYS A 179 16.49 5.14 -5.20
N LEU A 180 17.25 5.07 -4.10
CA LEU A 180 16.73 4.67 -2.80
C LEU A 180 15.72 5.69 -2.26
N THR A 181 15.99 6.99 -2.45
CA THR A 181 15.08 8.08 -2.06
C THR A 181 13.73 7.89 -2.74
N ILE A 182 13.72 7.68 -4.06
CA ILE A 182 12.49 7.45 -4.83
C ILE A 182 11.79 6.17 -4.37
N ALA A 183 12.52 5.07 -4.17
CA ALA A 183 11.93 3.80 -3.73
C ALA A 183 11.30 3.90 -2.33
N LEU A 184 11.96 4.58 -1.38
CA LEU A 184 11.44 4.81 -0.03
C LEU A 184 10.25 5.77 -0.03
N SER A 185 10.32 6.86 -0.80
CA SER A 185 9.20 7.81 -0.93
C SER A 185 7.97 7.10 -1.50
N ALA A 186 8.18 6.26 -2.52
CA ALA A 186 7.12 5.46 -3.11
C ALA A 186 6.51 4.49 -2.09
N LEU A 187 7.34 3.87 -1.25
CA LEU A 187 6.90 2.97 -0.20
C LEU A 187 6.08 3.70 0.89
N PHE A 188 6.53 4.88 1.31
CA PHE A 188 5.80 5.72 2.27
C PHE A 188 4.43 6.18 1.75
N LEU A 189 4.36 6.52 0.47
CA LEU A 189 3.12 6.93 -0.19
C LEU A 189 2.23 5.75 -0.60
N SER A 190 2.73 4.51 -0.54
CA SER A 190 1.98 3.31 -0.94
C SER A 190 1.32 2.55 0.21
N HIS A 191 1.99 2.39 1.35
CA HIS A 191 1.43 1.74 2.53
C HIS A 191 2.29 2.06 3.75
N ASN A 192 1.87 3.07 4.52
CA ASN A 192 2.56 3.56 5.71
C ASN A 192 2.91 2.46 6.72
N ILE A 193 2.02 1.48 6.94
CA ILE A 193 2.25 0.35 7.85
C ILE A 193 3.45 -0.49 7.36
N SER A 194 3.39 -1.02 6.13
CA SER A 194 4.51 -1.83 5.59
C SER A 194 5.80 -1.02 5.48
N ALA A 195 5.71 0.27 5.19
CA ALA A 195 6.85 1.17 5.14
C ALA A 195 7.51 1.34 6.51
N LEU A 196 6.74 1.47 7.59
CA LEU A 196 7.27 1.56 8.95
C LEU A 196 7.97 0.26 9.35
N PHE A 197 7.32 -0.88 9.13
CA PHE A 197 7.83 -2.18 9.61
C PHE A 197 8.98 -2.74 8.78
N VAL A 198 9.20 -2.29 7.53
CA VAL A 198 10.39 -2.70 6.77
C VAL A 198 11.69 -2.09 7.33
N ILE A 199 11.63 -0.91 7.97
CA ILE A 199 12.82 -0.16 8.38
C ILE A 199 13.71 -0.93 9.36
N PRO A 200 13.18 -1.57 10.44
CA PRO A 200 13.98 -2.42 11.32
C PRO A 200 14.73 -3.54 10.58
N TYR A 201 14.11 -4.18 9.58
CA TYR A 201 14.78 -5.22 8.81
C TYR A 201 15.89 -4.68 7.92
N LEU A 202 15.66 -3.55 7.26
CA LEU A 202 16.70 -2.88 6.47
C LEU A 202 17.87 -2.46 7.37
N ALA A 203 17.58 -1.91 8.55
CA ALA A 203 18.58 -1.54 9.54
C ALA A 203 19.39 -2.76 10.01
N ALA A 204 18.76 -3.91 10.29
CA ALA A 204 19.45 -5.14 10.67
C ALA A 204 20.44 -5.61 9.58
N ILE A 205 20.04 -5.55 8.30
CA ILE A 205 20.91 -5.89 7.16
C ILE A 205 22.07 -4.90 7.06
N VAL A 206 21.81 -3.60 7.21
CA VAL A 206 22.84 -2.55 7.19
C VAL A 206 23.84 -2.79 8.32
N VAL A 207 23.39 -2.94 9.57
CA VAL A 207 24.25 -3.20 10.74
C VAL A 207 25.11 -4.44 10.51
N TRP A 208 24.53 -5.53 10.01
CA TRP A 208 25.30 -6.74 9.70
C TRP A 208 26.39 -6.50 8.66
N LYS A 209 26.10 -5.72 7.60
CA LYS A 209 27.08 -5.33 6.57
C LYS A 209 28.19 -4.43 7.11
N LEU A 210 27.84 -3.45 7.94
CA LEU A 210 28.79 -2.47 8.46
C LEU A 210 29.88 -3.12 9.33
N LYS A 211 29.57 -4.22 10.04
CA LYS A 211 30.53 -4.95 10.90
C LYS A 211 31.81 -5.38 10.18
N THR A 212 31.76 -5.58 8.87
CA THR A 212 32.90 -6.04 8.06
C THR A 212 33.63 -4.92 7.32
N LEU A 213 33.23 -3.66 7.50
CA LEU A 213 33.75 -2.52 6.74
C LEU A 213 34.66 -1.63 7.59
N SER A 214 35.52 -0.86 6.91
CA SER A 214 36.37 0.17 7.52
C SER A 214 35.54 1.33 8.10
N THR A 215 36.11 2.11 9.01
CA THR A 215 35.41 3.26 9.62
C THR A 215 34.97 4.31 8.59
N SER A 216 35.82 4.61 7.60
CA SER A 216 35.49 5.57 6.52
C SER A 216 34.33 5.10 5.63
N ASP A 217 34.31 3.82 5.28
CA ASP A 217 33.22 3.22 4.50
C ASP A 217 31.91 3.26 5.28
N ARG A 218 31.95 2.95 6.59
CA ARG A 218 30.77 3.02 7.48
C ARG A 218 30.17 4.41 7.49
N ILE A 219 30.99 5.44 7.70
CA ILE A 219 30.54 6.84 7.72
C ILE A 219 29.90 7.21 6.39
N THR A 220 30.54 6.84 5.28
CA THR A 220 30.03 7.13 3.93
C THR A 220 28.68 6.45 3.67
N ILE A 221 28.54 5.18 4.05
CA ILE A 221 27.29 4.42 3.89
C ILE A 221 26.18 5.02 4.76
N ILE A 222 26.45 5.29 6.04
CA ILE A 222 25.47 5.88 6.96
C ILE A 222 25.01 7.24 6.43
N LYS A 223 25.94 8.12 6.05
CA LYS A 223 25.62 9.42 5.45
C LYS A 223 24.73 9.29 4.20
N ASN A 224 25.05 8.36 3.30
CA ASN A 224 24.28 8.14 2.08
C ASN A 224 22.88 7.58 2.36
N LEU A 225 22.75 6.64 3.31
CA LEU A 225 21.46 6.09 3.73
C LEU A 225 20.61 7.14 4.45
N SER A 226 21.19 7.89 5.39
CA SER A 226 20.52 8.99 6.08
C SER A 226 20.08 10.09 5.12
N PHE A 227 20.90 10.42 4.12
CA PHE A 227 20.53 11.40 3.10
C PHE A 227 19.38 10.88 2.21
N ALA A 228 19.39 9.59 1.83
CA ALA A 228 18.27 8.99 1.11
C ALA A 228 16.97 8.99 1.93
N PHE A 229 17.07 8.65 3.22
CA PHE A 229 15.93 8.62 4.13
C PHE A 229 15.34 10.02 4.36
N ALA A 230 16.19 11.02 4.61
CA ALA A 230 15.77 12.42 4.73
C ALA A 230 15.09 12.92 3.45
N GLY A 231 15.67 12.62 2.28
CA GLY A 231 15.03 12.91 0.99
C GLY A 231 13.65 12.27 0.88
N SER A 232 13.49 11.02 1.33
CA SER A 232 12.19 10.34 1.23
C SER A 232 11.12 10.92 2.15
N LEU A 233 11.50 11.39 3.34
CA LEU A 233 10.58 12.12 4.21
C LEU A 233 10.14 13.46 3.58
N ILE A 234 11.07 14.17 2.92
CA ILE A 234 10.75 15.43 2.23
C ILE A 234 9.74 15.19 1.09
N LEU A 235 10.03 14.22 0.22
CA LEU A 235 9.16 13.90 -0.94
C LEU A 235 7.77 13.41 -0.52
N SER A 236 7.66 12.79 0.65
CA SER A 236 6.39 12.25 1.16
C SER A 236 5.71 13.13 2.21
N ALA A 237 6.26 14.31 2.54
CA ALA A 237 5.79 15.15 3.65
C ALA A 237 4.33 15.63 3.48
N PHE A 238 3.90 15.93 2.26
CA PHE A 238 2.52 16.34 1.95
C PHE A 238 1.46 15.33 2.40
N PHE A 239 1.84 14.05 2.52
CA PHE A 239 0.98 12.96 2.98
C PHE A 239 1.31 12.54 4.41
N LEU A 240 2.59 12.28 4.71
CA LEU A 240 3.00 11.72 6.01
C LEU A 240 2.66 12.63 7.19
N LEU A 241 2.81 13.96 7.03
CA LEU A 241 2.51 14.90 8.11
C LEU A 241 1.02 14.94 8.47
N PRO A 242 0.09 15.22 7.54
CA PRO A 242 -1.33 15.19 7.88
C PRO A 242 -1.81 13.80 8.31
N ALA A 243 -1.38 12.73 7.64
CA ALA A 243 -1.78 11.36 8.00
C ALA A 243 -1.45 11.02 9.47
N PHE A 244 -0.30 11.50 9.99
CA PHE A 244 0.13 11.20 11.35
C PHE A 244 -0.39 12.20 12.38
N LEU A 245 -0.26 13.51 12.11
CA LEU A 245 -0.56 14.57 13.08
C LEU A 245 -2.05 14.91 13.14
N GLU A 246 -2.80 14.66 12.06
CA GLU A 246 -4.24 14.94 11.99
C GLU A 246 -5.10 13.69 12.14
N ARG A 247 -4.54 12.58 12.62
CA ARG A 247 -5.27 11.32 12.84
C ARG A 247 -6.47 11.46 13.77
N GLY A 248 -6.44 12.43 14.69
CA GLY A 248 -7.51 12.71 15.64
C GLY A 248 -8.70 13.47 15.04
N LEU A 249 -8.64 13.88 13.76
CA LEU A 249 -9.76 14.52 13.06
C LEU A 249 -10.74 13.52 12.46
N VAL A 250 -10.45 12.22 12.57
CA VAL A 250 -11.27 11.13 12.06
C VAL A 250 -11.41 10.04 13.11
N HIS A 251 -12.38 9.14 12.93
CA HIS A 251 -12.64 7.98 13.79
C HIS A 251 -11.57 6.87 13.68
N ALA A 252 -10.28 7.20 13.79
CA ALA A 252 -9.17 6.26 13.57
C ALA A 252 -9.15 5.05 14.53
N GLY A 253 -9.89 5.08 15.64
CA GLY A 253 -10.03 3.96 16.58
C GLY A 253 -10.85 2.77 16.03
N THR A 254 -11.69 3.00 15.02
CA THR A 254 -12.40 1.91 14.32
C THR A 254 -11.43 0.97 13.59
N LEU A 255 -10.26 1.49 13.19
CA LEU A 255 -9.22 0.73 12.49
C LEU A 255 -8.49 -0.28 13.40
N THR A 256 -8.70 -0.25 14.71
CA THR A 256 -7.97 -1.10 15.68
C THR A 256 -8.90 -1.88 16.61
N SER A 257 -10.21 -1.79 16.38
CA SER A 257 -11.25 -2.37 17.25
C SER A 257 -12.12 -3.38 16.52
N ASN A 258 -12.91 -4.15 17.28
CA ASN A 258 -13.81 -5.18 16.76
C ASN A 258 -13.07 -6.19 15.88
N TYR A 259 -13.47 -6.30 14.61
CA TYR A 259 -12.82 -7.17 13.62
C TYR A 259 -11.35 -6.83 13.38
N PHE A 260 -10.90 -5.61 13.67
CA PHE A 260 -9.52 -5.19 13.45
C PHE A 260 -8.62 -5.33 14.70
N ASP A 261 -9.13 -5.89 15.80
CA ASP A 261 -8.29 -6.20 16.97
C ASP A 261 -7.37 -7.38 16.66
N PHE A 262 -6.07 -7.12 16.65
CA PHE A 262 -5.03 -8.10 16.32
C PHE A 262 -5.06 -9.36 17.18
N ARG A 263 -5.59 -9.29 18.41
CA ARG A 263 -5.68 -10.43 19.34
C ARG A 263 -6.50 -11.57 18.75
N GLY A 264 -7.43 -11.27 17.85
CA GLY A 264 -8.26 -12.26 17.16
C GLY A 264 -7.57 -13.01 16.02
N HIS A 265 -6.42 -12.53 15.54
CA HIS A 265 -5.88 -12.88 14.23
C HIS A 265 -4.46 -13.50 14.28
N PHE A 266 -4.03 -13.95 15.45
CA PHE A 266 -2.81 -14.75 15.58
C PHE A 266 -3.00 -16.14 14.97
N LEU A 267 -1.94 -16.65 14.35
CA LEU A 267 -1.96 -17.95 13.70
C LEU A 267 -1.41 -19.06 14.62
N SER A 268 -1.91 -20.28 14.45
CA SER A 268 -1.32 -21.48 15.04
C SER A 268 -0.05 -21.91 14.29
N ILE A 269 0.80 -22.73 14.92
CA ILE A 269 2.00 -23.29 14.28
C ILE A 269 1.62 -24.09 13.02
N PHE A 270 0.48 -24.81 13.07
CA PHE A 270 -0.01 -25.57 11.93
C PHE A 270 -0.37 -24.65 10.77
N GLN A 271 -1.13 -23.58 11.02
CA GLN A 271 -1.46 -22.58 10.02
C GLN A 271 -0.22 -21.92 9.43
N ILE A 272 0.78 -21.58 10.26
CA ILE A 272 2.00 -20.92 9.82
C ILE A 272 2.84 -21.82 8.89
N LEU A 273 3.08 -23.08 9.26
CA LEU A 273 4.10 -23.92 8.64
C LEU A 273 3.57 -25.03 7.73
N PHE A 274 2.39 -25.56 8.00
CA PHE A 274 1.93 -26.83 7.42
C PHE A 274 0.64 -26.70 6.61
N SER A 275 -0.19 -25.69 6.88
CA SER A 275 -1.38 -25.42 6.08
C SER A 275 -1.03 -25.17 4.62
N ASN A 276 -1.83 -25.73 3.72
CA ASN A 276 -1.80 -25.47 2.29
C ASN A 276 -3.21 -25.31 1.71
N SER A 277 -4.17 -24.95 2.58
CA SER A 277 -5.56 -24.74 2.20
C SER A 277 -5.70 -23.39 1.52
N TRP A 278 -6.44 -23.36 0.41
CA TRP A 278 -6.74 -22.14 -0.34
C TRP A 278 -8.24 -21.94 -0.40
N GLY A 279 -8.65 -20.68 -0.26
CA GLY A 279 -10.03 -20.24 -0.39
C GLY A 279 -10.12 -18.73 -0.25
N TYR A 280 -11.36 -18.22 -0.21
CA TYR A 280 -11.67 -16.80 -0.34
C TYR A 280 -12.37 -16.20 0.89
N GLY A 281 -12.38 -16.93 2.01
CA GLY A 281 -12.95 -16.45 3.27
C GLY A 281 -12.12 -15.34 3.91
N SER A 282 -12.66 -14.74 4.97
CA SER A 282 -11.97 -13.72 5.77
C SER A 282 -11.06 -14.35 6.82
N SER A 283 -10.21 -13.53 7.45
CA SER A 283 -9.54 -13.98 8.67
C SER A 283 -10.55 -14.07 9.80
N VAL A 284 -10.59 -15.18 10.52
CA VAL A 284 -11.56 -15.43 11.61
C VAL A 284 -10.83 -15.76 12.90
N TYR A 285 -11.56 -15.71 14.02
CA TYR A 285 -11.03 -16.14 15.30
C TYR A 285 -10.74 -17.64 15.30
N GLY A 286 -9.54 -18.01 15.75
CA GLY A 286 -9.10 -19.41 15.84
C GLY A 286 -8.46 -19.92 14.55
N GLU A 287 -8.50 -21.24 14.33
CA GLU A 287 -7.71 -21.89 13.26
C GLU A 287 -8.50 -22.15 11.96
N ASN A 288 -9.75 -21.67 11.88
CA ASN A 288 -10.69 -22.01 10.81
C ASN A 288 -10.62 -21.08 9.59
N ASP A 289 -9.53 -20.32 9.44
CA ASP A 289 -9.32 -19.43 8.30
C ASP A 289 -9.41 -20.22 6.97
N GLN A 290 -10.29 -19.76 6.09
CA GLN A 290 -10.47 -20.33 4.74
C GLN A 290 -9.54 -19.67 3.71
N ILE A 291 -8.47 -19.02 4.17
CA ILE A 291 -7.50 -18.28 3.36
C ILE A 291 -6.09 -18.68 3.78
N MET A 292 -5.16 -18.75 2.83
CA MET A 292 -3.78 -19.14 3.10
C MET A 292 -2.99 -18.02 3.81
N LEU A 293 -3.05 -18.00 5.14
CA LEU A 293 -2.34 -17.01 5.97
C LEU A 293 -0.92 -17.45 6.37
N GLY A 294 -0.55 -18.70 6.12
CA GLY A 294 0.77 -19.25 6.42
C GLY A 294 1.85 -18.94 5.38
N ILE A 295 3.08 -19.36 5.68
CA ILE A 295 4.20 -19.24 4.74
C ILE A 295 4.28 -20.42 3.75
N GLY A 296 3.73 -21.57 4.14
CA GLY A 296 3.73 -22.82 3.38
C GLY A 296 5.01 -23.66 3.55
N LEU A 297 4.86 -24.98 3.43
CA LEU A 297 5.90 -26.00 3.65
C LEU A 297 7.23 -25.69 2.96
N ILE A 298 7.15 -25.34 1.68
CA ILE A 298 8.30 -25.14 0.80
C ILE A 298 9.17 -23.95 1.23
N PHE A 299 8.56 -22.90 1.79
CA PHE A 299 9.23 -21.63 2.03
C PHE A 299 10.09 -21.63 3.29
N TRP A 300 9.78 -22.43 4.30
CA TRP A 300 10.65 -22.58 5.47
C TRP A 300 11.59 -23.78 5.34
N PHE A 301 11.16 -24.87 4.68
CA PHE A 301 11.96 -26.09 4.57
C PHE A 301 13.25 -25.89 3.76
N PHE A 302 13.17 -25.31 2.57
CA PHE A 302 14.36 -25.17 1.71
C PHE A 302 15.41 -24.18 2.26
N PRO A 303 15.05 -23.05 2.88
CA PRO A 303 16.00 -22.22 3.62
C PRO A 303 16.71 -22.93 4.77
N LEU A 304 16.01 -23.79 5.53
CA LEU A 304 16.65 -24.61 6.56
C LEU A 304 17.60 -25.64 5.94
N MET A 305 17.18 -26.32 4.87
CA MET A 305 18.06 -27.23 4.13
C MET A 305 19.31 -26.50 3.61
N ALA A 306 19.17 -25.25 3.13
CA ALA A 306 20.29 -24.42 2.72
C ALA A 306 21.28 -24.16 3.87
N VAL A 307 20.80 -23.91 5.09
CA VAL A 307 21.65 -23.77 6.30
C VAL A 307 22.47 -25.03 6.52
N LEU A 308 21.82 -26.21 6.53
CA LEU A 308 22.48 -27.50 6.76
C LEU A 308 23.54 -27.81 5.69
N LEU A 309 23.24 -27.57 4.41
CA LEU A 309 24.20 -27.75 3.31
C LEU A 309 25.39 -26.78 3.44
N SER A 310 25.13 -25.55 3.86
CA SER A 310 26.15 -24.53 4.10
C SER A 310 27.09 -24.88 5.25
N MET A 311 26.59 -25.52 6.33
CA MET A 311 27.43 -25.99 7.43
C MET A 311 28.49 -26.99 6.96
N LYS A 312 28.11 -27.93 6.07
CA LYS A 312 29.02 -28.92 5.49
C LYS A 312 30.09 -28.32 4.57
N LYS A 313 29.77 -27.23 3.86
CA LYS A 313 30.66 -26.62 2.86
C LYS A 313 31.37 -25.33 3.35
N ARG A 314 31.12 -24.91 4.61
CA ARG A 314 31.66 -23.72 5.30
C ARG A 314 31.55 -22.38 4.54
N GLY A 315 30.67 -22.29 3.53
CA GLY A 315 30.50 -21.10 2.69
C GLY A 315 29.12 -20.46 2.85
N ASN A 316 29.11 -19.16 3.18
CA ASN A 316 27.91 -18.32 3.33
C ASN A 316 26.99 -18.57 4.55
N LEU A 317 27.39 -19.39 5.53
CA LEU A 317 26.57 -19.71 6.71
C LEU A 317 26.05 -18.48 7.46
N LYS A 318 26.90 -17.49 7.72
CA LYS A 318 26.49 -16.25 8.42
C LYS A 318 25.38 -15.48 7.68
N LYS A 319 25.37 -15.50 6.34
CA LYS A 319 24.32 -14.88 5.52
C LYS A 319 22.99 -15.62 5.66
N LEU A 320 23.05 -16.95 5.61
CA LEU A 320 21.86 -17.80 5.78
C LEU A 320 21.27 -17.71 7.18
N ILE A 321 22.12 -17.68 8.21
CA ILE A 321 21.66 -17.47 9.59
C ILE A 321 20.95 -16.13 9.72
N LEU A 322 21.51 -15.05 9.17
CA LEU A 322 20.84 -13.73 9.18
C LEU A 322 19.47 -13.79 8.51
N LEU A 323 19.39 -14.31 7.28
CA LEU A 323 18.12 -14.36 6.54
C LEU A 323 17.07 -15.21 7.25
N ASN A 324 17.47 -16.37 7.78
CA ASN A 324 16.57 -17.22 8.56
C ASN A 324 16.16 -16.53 9.86
N LEU A 325 17.08 -15.87 10.59
CA LEU A 325 16.74 -15.13 11.81
C LEU A 325 15.68 -14.06 11.53
N LEU A 326 15.85 -13.26 10.48
CA LEU A 326 14.87 -12.23 10.10
C LEU A 326 13.53 -12.85 9.67
N ALA A 327 13.56 -13.96 8.93
CA ALA A 327 12.34 -14.64 8.50
C ALA A 327 11.57 -15.26 9.67
N TRP A 328 12.26 -16.01 10.53
CA TRP A 328 11.67 -16.64 11.71
C TRP A 328 11.23 -15.64 12.78
N ALA A 329 11.95 -14.53 12.94
CA ALA A 329 11.48 -13.42 13.80
C ALA A 329 10.17 -12.82 13.26
N SER A 330 10.01 -12.73 11.94
CA SER A 330 8.76 -12.27 11.32
C SER A 330 7.63 -13.27 11.55
N LEU A 331 7.88 -14.58 11.38
CA LEU A 331 6.88 -15.61 11.69
C LEU A 331 6.53 -15.67 13.18
N PHE A 332 7.48 -15.40 14.07
CA PHE A 332 7.19 -15.32 15.49
C PHE A 332 6.15 -14.24 15.80
N LEU A 333 6.22 -13.09 15.10
CA LEU A 333 5.26 -12.00 15.23
C LEU A 333 3.86 -12.34 14.71
N THR A 334 3.69 -13.40 13.92
CA THR A 334 2.36 -13.87 13.48
C THR A 334 1.70 -14.79 14.52
N HIS A 335 2.45 -15.25 15.53
CA HIS A 335 1.99 -16.25 16.50
C HIS A 335 1.66 -15.60 17.85
N ILE A 336 0.64 -16.12 18.56
CA ILE A 336 0.12 -15.56 19.82
C ILE A 336 1.19 -15.39 20.91
N ARG A 337 2.25 -16.20 20.88
CA ARG A 337 3.39 -16.10 21.82
C ARG A 337 4.17 -14.79 21.70
N SER A 338 3.95 -14.02 20.64
CA SER A 338 4.50 -12.67 20.48
C SER A 338 3.60 -11.56 21.03
N SER A 339 2.43 -11.89 21.63
CA SER A 339 1.45 -10.90 22.08
C SER A 339 2.04 -9.81 22.97
N PHE A 340 3.00 -10.15 23.84
CA PHE A 340 3.70 -9.19 24.70
C PHE A 340 4.43 -8.08 23.92
N ILE A 341 4.89 -8.37 22.69
CA ILE A 341 5.52 -7.37 21.80
C ILE A 341 4.43 -6.46 21.21
N TRP A 342 3.31 -7.05 20.80
CA TRP A 342 2.18 -6.32 20.23
C TRP A 342 1.54 -5.38 21.25
N GLU A 343 1.35 -5.85 22.48
CA GLU A 343 0.79 -5.05 23.59
C GLU A 343 1.78 -4.02 24.13
N GLY A 344 3.09 -4.31 24.05
CA GLY A 344 4.13 -3.40 24.51
C GLY A 344 4.47 -2.25 23.55
N ILE A 345 4.04 -2.32 22.28
CA ILE A 345 4.34 -1.31 21.25
C ILE A 345 3.02 -0.76 20.70
N PRO A 346 2.57 0.43 21.15
CA PRO A 346 1.25 0.97 20.77
C PRO A 346 0.99 1.07 19.26
N LEU A 347 2.03 1.22 18.43
CA LEU A 347 1.85 1.28 16.97
C LEU A 347 1.53 -0.09 16.31
N MET A 348 1.67 -1.21 17.03
CA MET A 348 1.43 -2.55 16.49
C MET A 348 -0.06 -2.80 16.21
N GLU A 349 -0.97 -2.21 16.99
CA GLU A 349 -2.42 -2.40 16.80
C GLU A 349 -2.88 -1.96 15.40
N TYR A 350 -2.26 -0.92 14.83
CA TYR A 350 -2.56 -0.43 13.48
C TYR A 350 -2.14 -1.39 12.36
N ILE A 351 -1.35 -2.43 12.66
CA ILE A 351 -1.12 -3.52 11.69
C ILE A 351 -2.40 -4.33 11.48
N GLN A 352 -3.30 -4.37 12.48
CA GLN A 352 -4.56 -5.13 12.51
C GLN A 352 -4.38 -6.65 12.50
N PHE A 353 -3.57 -7.16 11.58
CA PHE A 353 -3.47 -8.58 11.30
C PHE A 353 -2.03 -9.08 11.47
N PRO A 354 -1.71 -9.87 12.52
CA PRO A 354 -0.36 -10.39 12.75
C PRO A 354 0.23 -11.15 11.58
N TRP A 355 -0.60 -11.89 10.85
CA TRP A 355 -0.19 -12.63 9.65
C TRP A 355 0.34 -11.73 8.51
N ARG A 356 0.19 -10.40 8.56
CA ARG A 356 0.87 -9.48 7.62
C ARG A 356 2.39 -9.58 7.68
N PHE A 357 2.97 -10.07 8.79
CA PHE A 357 4.42 -10.32 8.88
C PHE A 357 4.91 -11.45 7.97
N ASN A 358 4.02 -12.26 7.38
CA ASN A 358 4.38 -13.21 6.31
C ASN A 358 4.96 -12.52 5.08
N LEU A 359 4.61 -11.25 4.84
CA LEU A 359 5.24 -10.40 3.83
C LEU A 359 6.77 -10.40 3.99
N PHE A 360 7.25 -10.08 5.20
CA PHE A 360 8.68 -9.97 5.49
C PHE A 360 9.34 -11.34 5.56
N ALA A 361 8.68 -12.32 6.20
CA ALA A 361 9.16 -13.70 6.24
C ALA A 361 9.42 -14.25 4.83
N GLY A 362 8.45 -14.09 3.93
CA GLY A 362 8.53 -14.54 2.55
C GLY A 362 9.69 -13.91 1.78
N ILE A 363 9.92 -12.60 1.95
CA ILE A 363 11.04 -11.92 1.29
C ILE A 363 12.38 -12.52 1.72
N PHE A 364 12.62 -12.72 3.02
CA PHE A 364 13.90 -13.25 3.50
C PHE A 364 14.07 -14.73 3.17
N PHE A 365 13.02 -15.54 3.26
CA PHE A 365 13.07 -16.94 2.82
C PHE A 365 13.32 -17.07 1.32
N CYS A 366 12.68 -16.27 0.47
CA CYS A 366 12.95 -16.28 -0.98
C CYS A 366 14.41 -15.92 -1.28
N ILE A 367 14.98 -14.94 -0.58
CA ILE A 367 16.41 -14.63 -0.69
C ILE A 367 17.26 -15.81 -0.20
N ALA A 368 16.89 -16.47 0.91
CA ALA A 368 17.63 -17.61 1.44
C ALA A 368 17.65 -18.82 0.49
N VAL A 369 16.53 -19.16 -0.16
CA VAL A 369 16.49 -20.20 -1.21
C VAL A 369 17.39 -19.85 -2.40
N GLY A 370 17.67 -18.56 -2.64
CA GLY A 370 18.70 -18.13 -3.60
C GLY A 370 20.07 -18.80 -3.42
N TYR A 371 20.36 -19.34 -2.22
CA TYR A 371 21.56 -20.11 -1.94
C TYR A 371 21.79 -21.30 -2.89
N PHE A 372 20.72 -21.98 -3.34
CA PHE A 372 20.84 -23.08 -4.32
C PHE A 372 21.46 -22.62 -5.64
N GLY A 373 21.31 -21.33 -5.99
CA GLY A 373 21.97 -20.70 -7.12
C GLY A 373 23.48 -20.47 -6.95
N VAL A 374 24.00 -20.43 -5.71
CA VAL A 374 25.45 -20.29 -5.42
C VAL A 374 26.12 -21.59 -4.97
N LEU A 375 25.38 -22.68 -4.84
CA LEU A 375 25.94 -23.99 -4.51
C LEU A 375 27.06 -24.37 -5.48
N LYS A 376 28.21 -24.75 -4.92
CA LYS A 376 29.39 -25.27 -5.64
C LYS A 376 29.30 -26.79 -5.72
N ILE A 377 28.47 -27.28 -6.64
CA ILE A 377 28.27 -28.70 -6.94
C ILE A 377 28.32 -28.91 -8.45
N VAL A 378 28.34 -30.18 -8.90
CA VAL A 378 28.32 -30.54 -10.32
C VAL A 378 27.10 -29.92 -11.01
N ASN A 379 27.30 -29.30 -12.18
CA ASN A 379 26.26 -28.53 -12.88
C ASN A 379 24.99 -29.34 -13.13
N ASN A 380 25.10 -30.60 -13.57
CA ASN A 380 23.93 -31.44 -13.84
C ASN A 380 23.08 -31.67 -12.57
N ILE A 381 23.73 -31.95 -11.44
CA ILE A 381 23.07 -32.10 -10.12
C ILE A 381 22.43 -30.77 -9.71
N LYS A 382 23.13 -29.65 -9.91
CA LYS A 382 22.59 -28.33 -9.60
C LYS A 382 21.32 -28.03 -10.38
N TYR A 383 21.32 -28.23 -11.70
CA TYR A 383 20.16 -27.98 -12.52
C TYR A 383 19.02 -28.94 -12.20
N PHE A 384 19.32 -30.22 -11.93
CA PHE A 384 18.33 -31.17 -11.43
C PHE A 384 17.67 -30.68 -10.12
N LEU A 385 18.47 -30.28 -9.12
CA LEU A 385 17.95 -29.73 -7.87
C LEU A 385 17.09 -28.49 -8.10
N LEU A 386 17.54 -27.55 -8.95
CA LEU A 386 16.76 -26.35 -9.27
C LEU A 386 15.43 -26.70 -9.97
N THR A 387 15.42 -27.67 -10.88
CA THR A 387 14.19 -28.16 -11.51
C THR A 387 13.25 -28.77 -10.48
N VAL A 388 13.75 -29.63 -9.60
CA VAL A 388 12.94 -30.22 -8.50
C VAL A 388 12.34 -29.13 -7.61
N LEU A 389 13.12 -28.10 -7.25
CA LEU A 389 12.62 -26.96 -6.48
C LEU A 389 11.47 -26.23 -7.18
N VAL A 390 11.60 -25.96 -8.48
CA VAL A 390 10.55 -25.28 -9.25
C VAL A 390 9.32 -26.18 -9.42
N VAL A 391 9.49 -27.47 -9.70
CA VAL A 391 8.38 -28.42 -9.83
C VAL A 391 7.60 -28.50 -8.50
N LEU A 392 8.29 -28.68 -7.37
CA LEU A 392 7.64 -28.70 -6.06
C LEU A 392 6.92 -27.37 -5.77
N LEU A 393 7.55 -26.23 -6.08
CA LEU A 393 6.90 -24.92 -5.92
C LEU A 393 5.59 -24.83 -6.72
N LEU A 394 5.59 -25.28 -7.98
CA LEU A 394 4.39 -25.27 -8.82
C LEU A 394 3.32 -26.25 -8.32
N LEU A 395 3.72 -27.44 -7.86
CA LEU A 395 2.80 -28.45 -7.33
C LEU A 395 2.05 -27.96 -6.08
N PHE A 396 2.72 -27.25 -5.18
CA PHE A 396 2.12 -26.79 -3.93
C PHE A 396 1.43 -25.43 -4.03
N ASN A 397 1.93 -24.53 -4.89
CA ASN A 397 1.52 -23.11 -4.90
C ASN A 397 0.96 -22.62 -6.24
N GLY A 398 1.09 -23.42 -7.31
CA GLY A 398 0.71 -22.98 -8.66
C GLY A 398 -0.78 -22.63 -8.79
N SER A 399 -1.64 -23.33 -8.05
CA SER A 399 -3.10 -23.16 -8.08
C SER A 399 -3.60 -21.92 -7.30
N PHE A 400 -2.77 -21.26 -6.51
CA PHE A 400 -3.19 -20.13 -5.68
C PHE A 400 -3.44 -18.84 -6.49
N PHE A 401 -2.87 -18.74 -7.70
CA PHE A 401 -2.92 -17.51 -8.50
C PHE A 401 -4.15 -17.46 -9.40
N GLN A 402 -5.31 -17.57 -8.77
CA GLN A 402 -6.60 -17.49 -9.42
C GLN A 402 -7.61 -16.74 -8.53
N PRO A 403 -8.56 -16.01 -9.14
CA PRO A 403 -9.71 -15.41 -8.45
C PRO A 403 -10.73 -16.47 -8.05
N ASP A 404 -11.68 -16.09 -7.18
CA ASP A 404 -12.84 -16.93 -6.85
C ASP A 404 -13.72 -17.17 -8.07
N HIS A 405 -14.16 -16.08 -8.68
CA HIS A 405 -14.91 -16.08 -9.93
C HIS A 405 -14.63 -14.80 -10.71
N TRP A 406 -15.11 -14.78 -11.95
CA TRP A 406 -14.98 -13.63 -12.84
C TRP A 406 -16.37 -13.11 -13.20
N SER A 407 -16.54 -11.79 -13.17
CA SER A 407 -17.79 -11.12 -13.50
C SER A 407 -17.57 -10.30 -14.76
N ASP A 408 -18.42 -10.51 -15.76
CA ASP A 408 -18.46 -9.61 -16.91
C ASP A 408 -19.19 -8.33 -16.50
N ILE A 409 -18.41 -7.32 -16.11
CA ILE A 409 -18.92 -6.06 -15.58
C ILE A 409 -18.08 -4.90 -16.11
N SER A 410 -18.77 -3.87 -16.58
CA SER A 410 -18.20 -2.61 -17.04
C SER A 410 -18.03 -1.58 -15.91
N ASP A 411 -17.29 -0.51 -16.17
CA ASP A 411 -17.17 0.62 -15.24
C ASP A 411 -18.55 1.20 -14.88
N SER A 412 -19.44 1.35 -15.87
CA SER A 412 -20.78 1.91 -15.65
C SER A 412 -21.64 1.02 -14.76
N GLU A 413 -21.54 -0.30 -14.88
CA GLU A 413 -22.29 -1.23 -14.02
C GLU A 413 -21.67 -1.32 -12.62
N LYS A 414 -20.33 -1.26 -12.51
CA LYS A 414 -19.62 -1.30 -11.23
C LYS A 414 -19.80 -0.03 -10.39
N LEU A 415 -20.01 1.11 -11.04
CA LEU A 415 -20.12 2.43 -10.41
C LEU A 415 -21.53 3.03 -10.55
N SER A 416 -22.57 2.20 -10.56
CA SER A 416 -23.97 2.64 -10.57
C SER A 416 -24.88 1.78 -9.68
N GLY A 417 -26.12 2.22 -9.47
CA GLY A 417 -27.15 1.47 -8.75
C GLY A 417 -26.72 1.05 -7.34
N GLY A 418 -27.06 -0.18 -6.95
CA GLY A 418 -26.68 -0.72 -5.63
C GLY A 418 -25.17 -0.86 -5.43
N ASN A 419 -24.39 -1.07 -6.49
CA ASN A 419 -22.92 -1.12 -6.40
C ASN A 419 -22.34 0.24 -6.02
N TRP A 420 -22.94 1.32 -6.52
CA TRP A 420 -22.56 2.68 -6.14
C TRP A 420 -22.81 2.94 -4.65
N ASP A 421 -24.01 2.62 -4.16
CA ASP A 421 -24.36 2.83 -2.75
C ASP A 421 -23.45 2.01 -1.82
N LEU A 422 -23.13 0.77 -2.20
CA LEU A 422 -22.17 -0.06 -1.48
C LEU A 422 -20.76 0.58 -1.51
N ALA A 423 -20.29 1.03 -2.67
CA ALA A 423 -18.98 1.64 -2.81
C ALA A 423 -18.81 2.94 -2.00
N GLN A 424 -19.90 3.70 -1.80
CA GLN A 424 -19.91 4.89 -0.96
C GLN A 424 -19.82 4.58 0.55
N THR A 425 -20.20 3.35 0.96
CA THR A 425 -20.46 2.99 2.37
C THR A 425 -19.56 1.87 2.93
N VAL A 426 -18.98 1.01 2.08
CA VAL A 426 -18.27 -0.21 2.51
C VAL A 426 -17.10 0.04 3.48
N SER A 427 -16.42 1.18 3.38
CA SER A 427 -15.33 1.60 4.26
C SER A 427 -15.62 2.94 4.95
N ILE A 428 -16.90 3.25 5.19
CA ILE A 428 -17.34 4.56 5.70
C ILE A 428 -16.82 4.87 7.10
N ASN A 429 -16.46 3.86 7.89
CA ASN A 429 -16.03 4.05 9.26
C ASN A 429 -14.51 4.20 9.42
N ASP A 430 -13.72 4.03 8.35
CA ASP A 430 -12.24 4.05 8.41
C ASP A 430 -11.67 5.43 8.76
N TYR A 431 -12.18 6.47 8.12
CA TYR A 431 -11.70 7.86 8.13
C TYR A 431 -12.85 8.87 8.17
N LEU A 432 -14.01 8.47 8.70
CA LEU A 432 -15.15 9.37 8.89
C LEU A 432 -14.72 10.55 9.78
N PRO A 433 -15.09 11.80 9.44
CA PRO A 433 -14.78 12.95 10.29
C PRO A 433 -15.29 12.75 11.72
N ILE A 434 -14.48 13.20 12.70
CA ILE A 434 -14.72 12.93 14.12
C ILE A 434 -16.02 13.53 14.66
N ASP A 435 -16.48 14.62 14.05
CA ASP A 435 -17.69 15.36 14.46
C ASP A 435 -19.00 14.70 13.95
N THR A 436 -18.91 13.61 13.20
CA THR A 436 -20.06 12.85 12.68
C THR A 436 -20.21 11.53 13.44
N SER A 437 -21.44 11.14 13.77
CA SER A 437 -21.71 9.81 14.33
C SER A 437 -21.33 8.70 13.34
N LEU A 438 -20.89 7.55 13.85
CA LEU A 438 -20.63 6.39 13.00
C LEU A 438 -21.90 6.01 12.21
N SER A 439 -21.74 5.83 10.90
CA SER A 439 -22.78 5.50 9.91
C SER A 439 -23.93 6.53 9.76
N PRO A 440 -23.94 7.37 8.70
CA PRO A 440 -25.08 8.25 8.42
C PRO A 440 -26.36 7.45 8.13
N ALA A 441 -27.48 7.90 8.67
CA ALA A 441 -28.78 7.21 8.53
C ALA A 441 -29.41 7.33 7.13
N LYS A 442 -29.02 8.35 6.36
CA LYS A 442 -29.57 8.65 5.03
C LYS A 442 -28.47 9.10 4.08
N LYS A 443 -28.65 8.77 2.80
CA LYS A 443 -27.79 9.24 1.71
C LYS A 443 -27.86 10.76 1.62
N ALA A 444 -26.72 11.39 1.37
CA ALA A 444 -26.67 12.82 1.11
C ALA A 444 -27.49 13.16 -0.14
N SER A 445 -28.19 14.30 -0.10
CA SER A 445 -28.79 14.86 -1.30
C SER A 445 -27.71 15.43 -2.23
N ASP A 446 -27.92 15.33 -3.54
CA ASP A 446 -26.99 15.87 -4.53
C ASP A 446 -26.87 17.40 -4.51
N ARG A 447 -27.87 18.06 -3.92
CA ARG A 447 -27.99 19.52 -3.77
C ARG A 447 -28.23 19.89 -2.30
N PRO A 448 -27.92 21.13 -1.89
CA PRO A 448 -28.22 21.62 -0.56
C PRO A 448 -29.72 21.50 -0.24
N VAL A 449 -30.03 21.21 1.03
CA VAL A 449 -31.39 20.93 1.51
C VAL A 449 -31.85 22.03 2.45
N VAL A 450 -33.03 22.60 2.19
CA VAL A 450 -33.65 23.58 3.08
C VAL A 450 -34.19 22.84 4.31
N LEU A 451 -33.65 23.16 5.49
CA LEU A 451 -34.08 22.59 6.77
C LEU A 451 -35.24 23.40 7.38
N SER A 452 -35.21 24.72 7.20
CA SER A 452 -36.28 25.63 7.60
C SER A 452 -36.29 26.89 6.73
N GLY A 453 -37.43 27.58 6.66
CA GLY A 453 -37.62 28.75 5.80
C GLY A 453 -37.96 28.39 4.35
N SER A 454 -37.90 29.38 3.45
CA SER A 454 -38.19 29.23 2.03
C SER A 454 -37.05 29.82 1.21
N VAL A 455 -36.39 28.97 0.43
CA VAL A 455 -35.19 29.28 -0.35
C VAL A 455 -35.36 28.77 -1.77
N ASP A 456 -35.25 29.69 -2.74
CA ASP A 456 -35.28 29.38 -4.16
C ASP A 456 -33.84 29.36 -4.71
N PHE A 457 -33.41 28.20 -5.20
CA PHE A 457 -32.07 28.03 -5.79
C PHE A 457 -32.06 28.53 -7.24
N VAL A 458 -31.34 29.62 -7.48
CA VAL A 458 -31.12 30.20 -8.81
C VAL A 458 -30.08 29.40 -9.59
N SER A 459 -29.00 29.00 -8.92
CA SER A 459 -27.95 28.15 -9.51
C SER A 459 -27.24 27.35 -8.44
N PHE A 460 -26.75 26.16 -8.80
CA PHE A 460 -25.92 25.32 -7.94
C PHE A 460 -24.85 24.63 -8.76
N GLU A 461 -23.61 24.77 -8.30
CA GLU A 461 -22.42 24.13 -8.84
C GLU A 461 -21.62 23.51 -7.69
N LYS A 462 -20.99 22.36 -7.93
CA LYS A 462 -20.10 21.71 -6.96
C LYS A 462 -18.89 21.12 -7.67
N GLY A 463 -17.75 21.17 -6.98
CA GLY A 463 -16.55 20.40 -7.31
C GLY A 463 -16.29 19.32 -6.28
N THR A 464 -15.04 18.88 -6.17
CA THR A 464 -14.65 17.90 -5.15
C THR A 464 -14.60 18.53 -3.78
N ASP A 465 -13.98 19.69 -3.62
CA ASP A 465 -13.76 20.34 -2.32
C ASP A 465 -14.39 21.74 -2.19
N TRP A 466 -15.40 22.02 -3.02
CA TRP A 466 -16.14 23.29 -3.01
C TRP A 466 -17.59 23.14 -3.50
N GLN A 467 -18.45 24.08 -3.06
CA GLN A 467 -19.79 24.32 -3.59
C GLN A 467 -20.01 25.81 -3.82
N ARG A 468 -20.76 26.17 -4.87
CA ARG A 468 -21.22 27.54 -5.14
C ARG A 468 -22.70 27.54 -5.47
N TRP A 469 -23.44 28.44 -4.84
CA TRP A 469 -24.87 28.53 -5.03
C TRP A 469 -25.35 29.97 -4.94
N LYS A 470 -26.35 30.28 -5.76
CA LYS A 470 -27.07 31.55 -5.74
C LYS A 470 -28.50 31.27 -5.36
N VAL A 471 -29.01 32.00 -4.39
CA VAL A 471 -30.33 31.74 -3.81
C VAL A 471 -31.08 33.03 -3.56
N ASN A 472 -32.41 32.95 -3.65
CA ASN A 472 -33.32 33.97 -3.15
C ASN A 472 -34.04 33.41 -1.92
N VAL A 473 -33.99 34.15 -0.82
CA VAL A 473 -34.47 33.72 0.48
C VAL A 473 -35.64 34.63 0.88
N SER A 474 -36.82 34.07 1.08
CA SER A 474 -38.05 34.84 1.34
C SER A 474 -38.14 35.38 2.78
N GLY A 475 -37.43 34.74 3.72
CA GLY A 475 -37.36 35.03 5.15
C GLY A 475 -36.22 34.21 5.76
N ASP A 476 -35.86 34.42 7.03
CA ASP A 476 -34.73 33.68 7.64
C ASP A 476 -34.86 32.16 7.42
N ALA A 477 -33.82 31.55 6.86
CA ALA A 477 -33.80 30.16 6.46
C ALA A 477 -32.53 29.45 6.95
N VAL A 478 -32.64 28.15 7.19
CA VAL A 478 -31.50 27.28 7.48
C VAL A 478 -31.38 26.25 6.37
N VAL A 479 -30.17 26.13 5.82
CA VAL A 479 -29.88 25.23 4.72
C VAL A 479 -28.71 24.32 5.07
N SER A 480 -28.86 23.03 4.81
CA SER A 480 -27.79 22.02 4.85
C SER A 480 -27.04 22.00 3.53
N ALA A 481 -25.71 22.05 3.59
CA ALA A 481 -24.85 21.89 2.41
C ALA A 481 -24.69 20.42 1.97
N GLU A 482 -25.21 19.47 2.76
CA GLU A 482 -25.07 18.02 2.52
C GLU A 482 -23.60 17.58 2.40
N ILE A 483 -22.73 18.20 3.21
CA ILE A 483 -21.29 17.89 3.30
C ILE A 483 -20.91 17.65 4.76
N PHE A 484 -20.11 16.61 5.03
CA PHE A 484 -19.52 16.44 6.35
C PHE A 484 -18.47 17.50 6.64
N TYR A 485 -18.56 18.06 7.84
CA TYR A 485 -17.54 18.95 8.36
C TYR A 485 -16.24 18.19 8.57
N PHE A 486 -15.17 18.83 8.12
CA PHE A 486 -13.79 18.46 8.30
C PHE A 486 -12.99 19.75 8.45
N PRO A 487 -11.94 19.80 9.28
CA PRO A 487 -11.35 21.08 9.63
C PRO A 487 -10.88 21.90 8.43
N ASN A 488 -11.16 23.20 8.52
CA ASN A 488 -10.90 24.25 7.53
C ASN A 488 -11.84 24.30 6.32
N TRP A 489 -13.05 23.74 6.40
CA TRP A 489 -14.14 24.28 5.58
C TRP A 489 -14.37 25.76 5.91
N VAL A 490 -14.59 26.57 4.87
CA VAL A 490 -14.87 28.00 5.01
C VAL A 490 -16.08 28.35 4.14
N ILE A 491 -17.05 29.06 4.72
CA ILE A 491 -18.22 29.58 4.02
C ILE A 491 -18.07 31.09 3.84
N TYR A 492 -18.37 31.56 2.64
CA TYR A 492 -18.55 32.96 2.32
C TYR A 492 -20.00 33.19 1.88
N VAL A 493 -20.66 34.17 2.49
CA VAL A 493 -21.96 34.70 2.04
C VAL A 493 -21.71 36.13 1.58
N ASP A 494 -21.97 36.40 0.30
CA ASP A 494 -21.72 37.71 -0.33
C ASP A 494 -20.29 38.23 -0.09
N LYS A 495 -19.31 37.34 -0.27
CA LYS A 495 -17.86 37.55 -0.08
C LYS A 495 -17.43 37.78 1.38
N LYS A 496 -18.34 37.74 2.35
CA LYS A 496 -18.02 37.83 3.77
C LYS A 496 -17.93 36.42 4.36
N LYS A 497 -16.84 36.14 5.06
CA LYS A 497 -16.68 34.88 5.78
C LYS A 497 -17.73 34.81 6.91
N VAL A 498 -18.42 33.69 7.01
CA VAL A 498 -19.39 33.40 8.07
C VAL A 498 -18.95 32.18 8.87
N ASP A 499 -19.43 32.08 10.11
CA ASP A 499 -19.17 30.92 10.96
C ASP A 499 -19.98 29.71 10.49
N ILE A 500 -19.39 28.52 10.65
CA ILE A 500 -19.99 27.25 10.23
C ILE A 500 -20.72 26.63 11.42
N ASN A 501 -21.97 26.22 11.23
CA ASN A 501 -22.66 25.30 12.13
C ASN A 501 -22.56 23.87 11.57
N TYR A 502 -22.31 22.90 12.43
CA TYR A 502 -22.25 21.47 12.06
C TYR A 502 -22.53 20.54 13.24
N LYS A 503 -22.21 20.98 14.46
CA LYS A 503 -22.39 20.21 15.69
C LYS A 503 -23.85 19.87 15.95
N ASP A 504 -24.76 20.79 15.64
CA ASP A 504 -26.20 20.60 15.84
C ASP A 504 -26.82 19.61 14.85
N HIS A 505 -26.08 19.22 13.81
CA HIS A 505 -26.57 18.43 12.67
C HIS A 505 -25.67 17.22 12.39
N ASN A 506 -25.16 16.59 13.45
CA ASN A 506 -24.35 15.36 13.36
C ASN A 506 -23.12 15.49 12.43
N GLY A 507 -22.46 16.64 12.49
CA GLY A 507 -21.28 16.92 11.67
C GLY A 507 -21.60 17.31 10.23
N ILE A 508 -22.86 17.52 9.85
CA ILE A 508 -23.23 18.04 8.52
C ILE A 508 -23.22 19.56 8.55
N ILE A 509 -22.59 20.19 7.56
CA ILE A 509 -22.47 21.65 7.46
C ILE A 509 -23.84 22.29 7.20
N THR A 510 -24.24 23.22 8.08
CA THR A 510 -25.44 24.04 7.95
C THR A 510 -25.14 25.53 8.08
N LEU A 511 -26.03 26.32 7.48
CA LEU A 511 -25.87 27.76 7.28
C LEU A 511 -27.23 28.43 7.44
N GLY A 512 -27.26 29.51 8.24
CA GLY A 512 -28.40 30.42 8.30
C GLY A 512 -28.26 31.52 7.24
N LEU A 513 -29.32 31.76 6.47
CA LEU A 513 -29.38 32.83 5.47
C LEU A 513 -30.52 33.79 5.81
N PRO A 514 -30.26 35.11 5.86
CA PRO A 514 -31.32 36.09 6.04
C PRO A 514 -32.16 36.25 4.78
N ALA A 515 -33.27 36.98 4.88
CA ALA A 515 -34.06 37.35 3.72
C ALA A 515 -33.24 38.15 2.68
N GLY A 516 -33.34 37.79 1.41
CA GLY A 516 -32.63 38.46 0.32
C GLY A 516 -32.02 37.51 -0.71
N GLY A 517 -31.34 38.09 -1.69
CA GLY A 517 -30.54 37.35 -2.67
C GLY A 517 -29.11 37.19 -2.17
N HIS A 518 -28.59 35.95 -2.17
CA HIS A 518 -27.26 35.64 -1.65
C HIS A 518 -26.45 34.78 -2.61
N GLU A 519 -25.14 35.04 -2.66
CA GLU A 519 -24.16 34.12 -3.23
C GLU A 519 -23.38 33.44 -2.10
N VAL A 520 -23.46 32.10 -2.06
CA VAL A 520 -22.80 31.27 -1.07
C VAL A 520 -21.67 30.49 -1.74
N ILE A 521 -20.48 30.56 -1.16
CA ILE A 521 -19.31 29.77 -1.55
C ILE A 521 -18.80 29.00 -0.34
N LEU A 522 -18.81 27.68 -0.43
CA LEU A 522 -18.24 26.77 0.56
C LEU A 522 -16.97 26.16 -0.05
N LYS A 523 -15.83 26.19 0.66
CA LYS A 523 -14.57 25.61 0.18
C LYS A 523 -13.73 25.04 1.31
N LEU A 524 -13.13 23.87 1.09
CA LEU A 524 -12.16 23.29 2.01
C LEU A 524 -10.78 23.91 1.75
N ASN A 525 -10.17 24.45 2.80
CA ASN A 525 -8.81 24.94 2.77
C ASN A 525 -7.86 24.00 3.53
N ASP A 526 -6.58 24.09 3.23
CA ASP A 526 -5.57 23.36 3.98
C ASP A 526 -5.44 23.89 5.42
N THR A 527 -5.16 22.98 6.34
CA THR A 527 -4.73 23.29 7.71
C THR A 527 -3.26 23.73 7.71
N PRO A 528 -2.77 24.34 8.80
CA PRO A 528 -1.34 24.65 8.93
C PRO A 528 -0.44 23.42 8.72
N ILE A 529 -0.85 22.24 9.20
CA ILE A 529 -0.09 20.99 9.02
C ILE A 529 -0.02 20.59 7.54
N ARG A 530 -1.14 20.67 6.81
CA ARG A 530 -1.18 20.37 5.38
C ARG A 530 -0.35 21.37 4.57
N ILE A 531 -0.44 22.67 4.89
CA ILE A 531 0.39 23.71 4.26
C ILE A 531 1.87 23.42 4.47
N ILE A 532 2.30 23.15 5.71
CA ILE A 532 3.70 22.82 6.03
C ILE A 532 4.16 21.57 5.26
N GLY A 533 3.36 20.51 5.22
CA GLY A 533 3.67 19.30 4.46
C GLY A 533 3.82 19.56 2.97
N ASN A 534 2.90 20.32 2.38
CA ASN A 534 2.96 20.73 0.98
C ASN A 534 4.21 21.57 0.70
N MET A 535 4.53 22.54 1.57
CA MET A 535 5.72 23.39 1.43
C MET A 535 7.03 22.62 1.56
N ILE A 536 7.13 21.69 2.51
CA ILE A 536 8.30 20.82 2.66
C ILE A 536 8.51 20.00 1.40
N THR A 537 7.46 19.39 0.84
CA THR A 537 7.58 18.63 -0.40
C THR A 537 7.94 19.54 -1.58
N LEU A 538 7.26 20.67 -1.76
CA LEU A 538 7.42 21.57 -2.91
C LEU A 538 8.79 22.28 -2.93
N ILE A 539 9.23 22.82 -1.79
CA ILE A 539 10.49 23.58 -1.66
C ILE A 539 11.65 22.64 -1.31
N GLY A 540 11.43 21.67 -0.44
CA GLY A 540 12.46 20.75 0.02
C GLY A 540 12.94 19.81 -1.07
N THR A 541 12.09 19.42 -2.03
CA THR A 541 12.50 18.52 -3.13
C THR A 541 13.58 19.16 -4.03
N PRO A 542 13.39 20.38 -4.58
CA PRO A 542 14.45 21.09 -5.31
C PRO A 542 15.73 21.28 -4.49
N LEU A 543 15.62 21.64 -3.20
CA LEU A 543 16.78 21.81 -2.32
C LEU A 543 17.53 20.49 -2.10
N PHE A 544 16.81 19.40 -1.87
CA PHE A 544 17.38 18.06 -1.77
C PHE A 544 18.14 17.68 -3.05
N LEU A 545 17.54 17.92 -4.22
CA LEU A 545 18.19 17.66 -5.51
C LEU A 545 19.43 18.54 -5.72
N ALA A 546 19.36 19.83 -5.41
CA ALA A 546 20.51 20.73 -5.49
C ALA A 546 21.66 20.28 -4.58
N LEU A 547 21.36 19.86 -3.34
CA LEU A 547 22.34 19.28 -2.42
C LEU A 547 22.91 17.96 -2.92
N TYR A 548 22.08 17.13 -3.55
CA TYR A 548 22.51 15.89 -4.18
C TYR A 548 23.48 16.19 -5.34
N PHE A 549 23.18 17.12 -6.24
CA PHE A 549 24.03 17.41 -7.40
C PHE A 549 25.29 18.22 -7.06
N LYS A 550 25.25 19.16 -6.08
CA LYS A 550 26.42 19.96 -5.67
C LYS A 550 27.58 19.12 -5.11
N LYS A 551 27.27 17.96 -4.53
CA LYS A 551 28.26 17.02 -3.99
C LYS A 551 28.75 15.99 -5.03
N SER A 552 28.26 16.07 -6.28
CA SER A 552 28.60 15.13 -7.36
C SER A 552 29.69 15.75 -8.23
#